data_AF-A0A6V7U5M0-F1
#
_entry.id   AF-A0A6V7U5M0-F1
#
_cell.length_a   1.000
_cell.length_b   1.000
_cell.length_c   1.000
_cell.angle_alpha   90.00
_cell.angle_beta   90.00
_cell.angle_gamma   90.00
#
_symmetry.space_group_name_H-M   'P 1'
#
loop_
_entity.id
_entity.type
_entity.pdbx_description
1 polymer ?
#
loop_
_entity_poly.entity_id
_entity_poly.type
_entity_poly.pdbx_seq_one_letter_code
_entity_poly.pdbx_strand_id
1 'polypeptide(L)'
;MYLTEVSPVNIRGTIGSLPQFFATTSIVVSQLVGLPPLLGTAERWPWIFYGISVPAMLQIFALFFCPESPMYNLLTNNNKSKAEKDLIKLRGHKNVNDELKSIKKGEKSAPARADISYTTMFDSKLFWPLALSTFMIISQQLSGINAVLSSSKDLFKNVGLTNQWLIY
;
A
#
# COMPACT_ATOMS: atom_id res chain seq x y z
N MET A 1 -0.46 -6.04 0.56
CA MET A 1 -0.67 -7.51 0.55
C MET A 1 -1.11 -7.99 -0.83
N TYR A 2 -2.26 -7.58 -1.37
CA TYR A 2 -2.71 -8.00 -2.71
C TYR A 2 -1.65 -7.83 -3.82
N LEU A 3 -1.05 -6.65 -3.94
CA LEU A 3 -0.02 -6.36 -4.95
C LEU A 3 1.19 -7.30 -4.86
N THR A 4 1.60 -7.67 -3.64
CA THR A 4 2.75 -8.56 -3.44
C THR A 4 2.39 -10.03 -3.67
N GLU A 5 1.11 -10.41 -3.63
CA GLU A 5 0.65 -11.77 -3.98
C GLU A 5 0.45 -11.94 -5.49
N VAL A 6 0.11 -10.86 -6.18
CA VAL A 6 -0.13 -10.84 -7.63
C VAL A 6 1.17 -10.62 -8.42
N SER A 7 2.13 -9.90 -7.86
CA SER A 7 3.42 -9.61 -8.50
C SER A 7 4.29 -10.86 -8.68
N PRO A 8 5.00 -11.01 -9.81
CA PRO A 8 6.00 -12.06 -9.95
C PRO A 8 7.20 -11.79 -9.02
N VAL A 9 7.88 -12.87 -8.62
CA VAL A 9 8.92 -12.85 -7.57
C VAL A 9 10.06 -11.87 -7.87
N ASN A 10 10.37 -11.67 -9.15
CA ASN A 10 11.45 -10.80 -9.62
C ASN A 10 11.19 -9.29 -9.46
N ILE A 11 9.92 -8.84 -9.43
CA ILE A 11 9.55 -7.42 -9.32
C ILE A 11 8.67 -7.12 -8.10
N ARG A 12 8.52 -8.11 -7.21
CA ARG A 12 7.71 -8.00 -5.99
C ARG A 12 8.13 -6.84 -5.09
N GLY A 13 9.44 -6.56 -5.02
CA GLY A 13 9.98 -5.41 -4.28
C GLY A 13 9.50 -4.08 -4.87
N THR A 14 9.72 -3.87 -6.17
CA THR A 14 9.32 -2.64 -6.88
C THR A 14 7.81 -2.41 -6.80
N ILE A 15 7.00 -3.46 -7.07
CA ILE A 15 5.55 -3.38 -6.97
C ILE A 15 5.10 -3.15 -5.51
N GLY A 16 5.83 -3.70 -4.54
CA GLY A 16 5.60 -3.47 -3.12
C GLY A 16 5.88 -2.03 -2.66
N SER A 17 6.78 -1.31 -3.34
CA SER A 17 7.11 0.09 -3.03
C SER A 17 6.17 1.12 -3.69
N LEU A 18 5.43 0.73 -4.74
CA LEU A 18 4.49 1.63 -5.44
C LEU A 18 3.47 2.31 -4.52
N PRO A 19 2.83 1.63 -3.54
CA PRO A 19 1.90 2.29 -2.62
C PRO A 19 2.54 3.43 -1.84
N GLN A 20 3.77 3.25 -1.36
CA GLN A 20 4.50 4.30 -0.64
C GLN A 20 4.84 5.46 -1.57
N PHE A 21 5.25 5.19 -2.81
CA PHE A 21 5.50 6.22 -3.81
C PHE A 21 4.24 7.06 -4.06
N PHE A 22 3.11 6.41 -4.35
CA PHE A 22 1.84 7.12 -4.56
C PHE A 22 1.37 7.88 -3.31
N ALA A 23 1.58 7.33 -2.11
CA ALA A 23 1.27 8.03 -0.86
C ALA A 23 2.08 9.33 -0.73
N THR A 24 3.41 9.27 -0.92
CA THR A 24 4.27 10.45 -0.85
C THR A 24 3.92 11.47 -1.94
N THR A 25 3.68 11.04 -3.18
CA THR A 25 3.24 11.95 -4.27
C THR A 25 1.90 12.60 -3.93
N SER A 26 0.95 11.84 -3.36
CA SER A 26 -0.36 12.36 -2.97
C SER A 26 -0.26 13.43 -1.88
N ILE A 27 0.68 13.29 -0.93
CA ILE A 27 0.93 14.32 0.09
C ILE A 27 1.40 15.62 -0.57
N VAL A 28 2.36 15.55 -1.50
CA VAL A 28 2.86 16.74 -2.21
C VAL A 28 1.75 17.40 -3.03
N VAL A 29 0.97 16.61 -3.78
CA VAL A 29 -0.17 17.12 -4.55
C VAL A 29 -1.21 17.75 -3.63
N SER A 30 -1.50 17.14 -2.48
CA SER A 30 -2.43 17.69 -1.48
C SER A 30 -1.95 19.03 -0.93
N GLN A 31 -0.65 19.16 -0.64
CA GLN A 31 -0.06 20.43 -0.20
C GLN A 31 -0.18 21.52 -1.27
N LEU A 32 0.02 21.18 -2.55
CA LEU A 32 -0.15 22.12 -3.66
C LEU A 32 -1.63 22.53 -3.83
N VAL A 33 -2.55 21.57 -3.82
CA VAL A 33 -3.99 21.87 -3.98
C VAL A 33 -4.53 22.69 -2.81
N GLY A 34 -4.00 22.46 -1.60
CA GLY A 34 -4.35 23.20 -0.38
C GLY A 34 -3.83 24.64 -0.31
N LEU A 35 -3.17 25.14 -1.37
CA LEU A 35 -2.71 26.52 -1.44
C LEU A 35 -3.88 27.50 -1.62
N PRO A 36 -3.81 28.71 -1.03
CA PRO A 36 -4.84 29.75 -1.17
C PRO A 36 -5.26 30.08 -2.62
N PRO A 37 -4.36 30.17 -3.62
CA PRO A 37 -4.74 30.43 -5.02
C PRO A 37 -5.54 29.29 -5.69
N LEU A 38 -5.47 28.07 -5.16
CA LEU A 38 -6.16 26.89 -5.70
C LEU A 38 -7.47 26.63 -4.96
N LEU A 39 -7.42 25.78 -3.93
CA LEU A 39 -8.58 25.34 -3.16
C LEU A 39 -8.45 25.61 -1.65
N GLY A 40 -7.37 26.25 -1.20
CA GLY A 40 -7.11 26.58 0.20
C GLY A 40 -7.92 27.75 0.78
N THR A 41 -9.04 28.13 0.16
CA THR A 41 -9.93 29.22 0.63
C THR A 41 -11.13 28.65 1.39
N ALA A 42 -11.72 29.41 2.32
CA ALA A 42 -12.87 29.02 3.14
C ALA A 42 -14.11 28.56 2.35
N GLU A 43 -14.26 29.01 1.10
CA GLU A 43 -15.34 28.59 0.21
C GLU A 43 -14.98 27.39 -0.67
N ARG A 44 -13.68 27.16 -0.91
CA ARG A 44 -13.18 26.20 -1.91
C ARG A 44 -12.66 24.88 -1.33
N TRP A 45 -12.39 24.82 -0.03
CA TRP A 45 -11.93 23.60 0.64
C TRP A 45 -12.84 22.37 0.44
N PRO A 46 -14.19 22.47 0.30
CA PRO A 46 -15.02 21.29 0.10
C PRO A 46 -14.74 20.60 -1.24
N TRP A 47 -14.26 21.33 -2.25
CA TRP A 47 -13.91 20.78 -3.57
C TRP A 47 -12.76 19.77 -3.52
N ILE A 48 -11.94 19.80 -2.47
CA ILE A 48 -10.89 18.81 -2.23
C ILE A 48 -11.51 17.41 -2.01
N PHE A 49 -12.64 17.33 -1.30
CA PHE A 49 -13.34 16.05 -1.07
C PHE A 49 -13.96 15.51 -2.36
N TYR A 50 -14.51 16.38 -3.20
CA TYR A 50 -14.97 15.99 -4.53
C TYR A 50 -13.80 15.48 -5.39
N GLY A 51 -12.64 16.12 -5.31
CA GLY A 51 -11.42 15.65 -5.98
C GLY A 51 -10.97 14.26 -5.55
N ILE A 52 -11.11 13.90 -4.26
CA ILE A 52 -10.81 12.56 -3.74
C ILE A 52 -11.86 11.52 -4.16
N SER A 53 -13.12 11.95 -4.33
CA SER A 53 -14.20 11.03 -4.75
C SER A 53 -13.96 10.42 -6.13
N VAL A 54 -13.33 11.16 -7.05
CA VAL A 54 -13.04 10.71 -8.41
C VAL A 54 -12.12 9.47 -8.45
N PRO A 55 -10.90 9.49 -7.87
CA PRO A 55 -10.06 8.30 -7.82
C PRO A 55 -10.67 7.18 -6.98
N ALA A 56 -11.49 7.48 -5.96
CA ALA A 56 -12.19 6.45 -5.19
C ALA A 56 -13.23 5.70 -6.04
N MET A 57 -14.03 6.40 -6.84
CA MET A 57 -14.97 5.78 -7.78
C MET A 57 -14.21 4.99 -8.84
N LEU A 58 -13.14 5.55 -9.41
CA LEU A 58 -12.29 4.85 -10.36
C LEU A 58 -11.72 3.55 -9.77
N GLN A 59 -11.28 3.58 -8.51
CA GLN A 59 -10.79 2.39 -7.81
C GLN A 59 -11.89 1.33 -7.64
N ILE A 60 -13.11 1.73 -7.29
CA ILE A 60 -14.25 0.81 -7.20
C ILE A 60 -14.52 0.16 -8.56
N PHE A 61 -14.56 0.94 -9.64
CA PHE A 61 -14.72 0.40 -11.00
C PHE A 61 -13.57 -0.54 -11.39
N ALA A 62 -12.32 -0.16 -11.09
CA ALA A 62 -11.15 -0.97 -11.39
C ALA A 62 -11.15 -2.31 -10.64
N LEU A 63 -11.65 -2.34 -9.40
CA LEU A 63 -11.77 -3.56 -8.59
C LEU A 63 -12.68 -4.61 -9.24
N PHE A 64 -13.75 -4.21 -9.94
CA PHE A 64 -14.60 -5.16 -10.67
C PHE A 64 -13.88 -5.89 -11.81
N PHE A 65 -12.85 -5.28 -12.40
CA PHE A 65 -12.06 -5.90 -13.48
C PHE A 65 -10.84 -6.67 -12.98
N CYS A 66 -10.38 -6.36 -11.76
CA CYS A 66 -9.18 -6.95 -11.17
C CYS A 66 -9.44 -8.40 -10.73
N PRO A 67 -8.62 -9.38 -11.18
CA PRO A 67 -8.78 -10.75 -10.75
C PRO A 67 -8.49 -10.88 -9.25
N GLU A 68 -9.13 -11.83 -8.58
CA GLU A 68 -8.79 -12.16 -7.19
C GLU A 68 -7.34 -12.66 -7.06
N SER A 69 -6.79 -12.62 -5.85
CA SER A 69 -5.43 -13.11 -5.61
C SER A 69 -5.30 -14.60 -5.99
N PRO A 70 -4.40 -14.96 -6.93
CA PRO A 70 -4.21 -16.35 -7.34
C PRO A 70 -3.70 -17.23 -6.19
N MET A 71 -2.94 -16.65 -5.24
CA MET A 71 -2.56 -17.30 -3.98
C MET A 71 -3.80 -17.64 -3.14
N TYR A 72 -4.74 -16.71 -2.99
CA TYR A 72 -5.98 -16.94 -2.24
C TYR A 72 -6.84 -18.04 -2.86
N ASN A 73 -7.05 -18.00 -4.19
CA ASN A 73 -7.86 -18.99 -4.88
C ASN A 73 -7.25 -20.41 -4.83
N LEU A 74 -5.92 -20.50 -4.78
CA LEU A 74 -5.22 -21.79 -4.71
C LEU A 74 -5.14 -22.36 -3.30
N LEU A 75 -4.83 -21.52 -2.30
CA LEU A 75 -4.51 -21.95 -0.93
C LEU A 75 -5.73 -21.95 0.00
N THR A 76 -6.67 -21.03 -0.22
CA THR A 76 -7.87 -20.91 0.64
C THR A 76 -9.08 -21.59 0.01
N ASN A 77 -9.34 -21.35 -1.28
CA ASN A 77 -10.49 -21.94 -1.99
C ASN A 77 -10.21 -23.31 -2.61
N ASN A 78 -8.97 -23.82 -2.52
CA ASN A 78 -8.51 -25.07 -3.13
C ASN A 78 -8.84 -25.22 -4.64
N ASN A 79 -9.08 -24.09 -5.33
CA ASN A 79 -9.56 -24.08 -6.71
C ASN A 79 -8.40 -23.82 -7.67
N LYS A 80 -7.68 -24.90 -8.00
CA LYS A 80 -6.51 -24.85 -8.89
C LYS A 80 -6.85 -24.30 -10.28
N SER A 81 -8.02 -24.61 -10.83
CA SER A 81 -8.41 -24.16 -12.17
C SER A 81 -8.66 -22.64 -12.22
N LYS A 82 -9.30 -22.08 -11.18
CA LYS A 82 -9.52 -20.64 -11.08
C LYS A 82 -8.19 -19.89 -10.87
N ALA A 83 -7.33 -20.40 -9.99
CA ALA A 83 -5.99 -19.83 -9.77
C ALA A 83 -5.12 -19.84 -11.04
N GLU A 84 -5.19 -20.91 -11.85
CA GLU A 84 -4.49 -20.98 -13.14
C GLU A 84 -5.01 -19.94 -14.14
N LYS A 85 -6.34 -19.78 -14.25
CA LYS A 85 -6.94 -18.75 -15.11
C LYS A 85 -6.55 -17.33 -14.67
N ASP A 86 -6.58 -17.06 -13.37
CA ASP A 86 -6.17 -15.76 -12.81
C ASP A 86 -4.68 -15.49 -13.08
N LEU A 87 -3.81 -16.48 -12.90
CA LEU A 87 -2.38 -16.38 -13.21
C LEU A 87 -2.11 -16.14 -14.69
N ILE A 88 -2.81 -16.85 -15.59
CA ILE A 88 -2.69 -16.64 -17.04
C ILE A 88 -3.14 -15.22 -17.41
N LYS A 89 -4.23 -14.73 -16.83
CA LYS A 89 -4.72 -13.35 -17.04
C LYS A 89 -3.73 -12.30 -16.53
N LEU A 90 -3.05 -12.58 -15.41
CA LEU A 90 -2.07 -11.69 -14.79
C LEU A 90 -0.70 -11.68 -15.47
N ARG A 91 -0.25 -12.84 -15.99
CA ARG A 91 1.07 -13.01 -16.61
C ARG A 91 1.06 -12.84 -18.12
N GLY A 92 -0.10 -13.00 -18.77
CA GLY A 92 -0.25 -12.92 -20.23
C GLY A 92 0.29 -14.14 -20.99
N HIS A 93 0.74 -15.20 -20.31
CA HIS A 93 1.24 -16.43 -20.93
C HIS A 93 0.57 -17.69 -20.34
N LYS A 94 0.41 -18.74 -21.16
CA LYS A 94 -0.28 -19.98 -20.76
C LYS A 94 0.53 -20.88 -19.83
N ASN A 95 1.87 -20.81 -19.88
CA ASN A 95 2.72 -21.71 -19.09
C ASN A 95 2.98 -21.16 -17.68
N VAL A 96 2.00 -21.32 -16.79
CA VAL A 96 2.08 -20.88 -15.37
C VAL A 96 2.23 -22.06 -14.39
N ASN A 97 2.42 -23.27 -14.93
CA ASN A 97 2.46 -24.51 -14.13
C ASN A 97 3.61 -24.53 -13.11
N ASP A 98 4.76 -23.96 -13.46
CA ASP A 98 5.92 -23.91 -12.56
C ASP A 98 5.70 -22.90 -11.43
N GLU A 99 5.00 -21.80 -11.68
CA GLU A 99 4.61 -20.83 -10.66
C GLU A 99 3.51 -21.40 -9.74
N LEU A 100 2.55 -22.15 -10.29
CA LEU A 100 1.57 -22.89 -9.47
C LEU A 100 2.23 -23.94 -8.57
N LYS A 101 3.25 -24.64 -9.07
CA LYS A 101 4.03 -25.61 -8.28
C LYS A 101 4.86 -24.92 -7.20
N SER A 102 5.48 -23.78 -7.50
CA SER A 102 6.28 -23.03 -6.53
C SER A 102 5.41 -22.49 -5.38
N ILE A 103 4.20 -22.01 -5.68
CA ILE A 103 3.21 -21.57 -4.67
C ILE A 103 2.83 -22.75 -3.76
N LYS A 104 2.48 -23.91 -4.32
CA LYS A 104 2.16 -25.12 -3.52
C LYS A 104 3.34 -25.63 -2.69
N LYS A 105 4.56 -25.50 -3.20
CA LYS A 105 5.77 -25.88 -2.45
C LYS A 105 5.99 -24.94 -1.27
N GLY A 106 5.79 -23.63 -1.47
CA GLY A 106 5.85 -22.62 -0.42
C GLY A 106 4.84 -22.85 0.70
N GLU A 107 3.62 -23.29 0.35
CA GLU A 107 2.60 -23.69 1.33
C GLU A 107 3.05 -24.87 2.20
N LYS A 108 3.59 -25.93 1.59
CA LYS A 108 4.07 -27.12 2.33
C LYS A 108 5.26 -26.82 3.25
N SER A 109 6.03 -25.78 2.94
CA SER A 109 7.14 -25.31 3.77
C SER A 109 6.71 -24.29 4.83
N ALA A 110 5.52 -23.71 4.71
CA ALA A 110 4.92 -22.91 5.75
C ALA A 110 4.33 -23.86 6.82
N PRO A 111 4.43 -23.53 8.12
CA PRO A 111 3.68 -24.26 9.13
C PRO A 111 2.20 -24.25 8.73
N ALA A 112 1.52 -25.40 8.88
CA ALA A 112 0.10 -25.52 8.57
C ALA A 112 -0.63 -24.29 9.13
N ARG A 113 -1.53 -23.69 8.35
CA ARG A 113 -2.44 -22.61 8.79
C ARG A 113 -3.27 -23.13 9.95
N ALA A 114 -2.69 -23.22 11.14
CA ALA A 114 -3.43 -23.22 12.38
C ALA A 114 -4.13 -21.87 12.42
N ASP A 115 -5.41 -21.86 12.82
CA ASP A 115 -6.16 -20.63 13.01
C ASP A 115 -5.30 -19.67 13.84
N ILE A 116 -4.79 -18.62 13.17
CA ILE A 116 -3.84 -17.70 13.77
C ILE A 116 -4.67 -16.83 14.72
N SER A 117 -4.73 -17.23 15.98
CA SER A 117 -5.25 -16.38 17.04
C SER A 117 -4.29 -15.20 17.23
N TYR A 118 -4.82 -14.05 17.63
CA TYR A 118 -3.99 -12.87 17.97
C TYR A 118 -2.91 -13.20 19.02
N THR A 119 -3.16 -14.22 19.84
CA THR A 119 -2.21 -14.71 20.86
C THR A 119 -1.06 -15.53 20.28
N THR A 120 -1.25 -16.22 19.15
CA THR A 120 -0.22 -17.03 18.48
C THR A 120 0.85 -16.17 17.80
N MET A 121 0.58 -14.87 17.60
CA MET A 121 1.56 -13.92 17.07
C MET A 121 2.72 -13.66 18.05
N PHE A 122 2.51 -13.91 19.35
CA PHE A 122 3.53 -13.76 20.40
C PHE A 122 4.32 -15.05 20.68
N ASP A 123 4.09 -16.12 19.91
CA ASP A 123 4.93 -17.32 20.00
C ASP A 123 6.38 -17.02 19.61
N SER A 124 7.32 -17.71 20.27
CA SER A 124 8.77 -17.45 20.16
C SER A 124 9.31 -17.46 18.72
N LYS A 125 8.66 -18.19 17.81
CA LYS A 125 9.04 -18.27 16.38
C LYS A 125 8.60 -17.05 15.55
N LEU A 126 7.51 -16.38 15.92
CA LEU A 126 6.96 -15.22 15.22
C LEU A 126 7.29 -13.90 15.93
N PHE A 127 7.68 -13.97 17.20
CA PHE A 127 8.00 -12.81 18.02
C PHE A 127 9.11 -11.94 17.41
N TRP A 128 10.22 -12.52 16.95
CA TRP A 128 11.33 -11.73 16.40
C TRP A 128 10.96 -10.98 15.10
N PRO A 129 10.34 -11.63 14.09
CA PRO A 129 9.82 -10.91 12.92
C PRO A 129 8.79 -9.83 13.29
N LEU A 130 7.88 -10.12 14.22
CA LEU A 130 6.87 -9.16 14.69
C LEU A 130 7.51 -7.97 15.43
N ALA A 131 8.45 -8.23 16.33
CA ALA A 131 9.15 -7.20 17.08
C ALA A 131 9.97 -6.30 16.15
N LEU A 132 10.67 -6.88 15.17
CA LEU A 132 11.46 -6.13 14.21
C LEU A 132 10.56 -5.25 13.32
N SER A 133 9.49 -5.82 12.76
CA SER A 133 8.54 -5.04 11.94
C SER A 133 7.84 -3.93 12.73
N THR A 134 7.44 -4.22 13.97
CA THR A 134 6.85 -3.22 14.87
C THR A 134 7.85 -2.11 15.20
N PHE A 135 9.08 -2.47 15.53
CA PHE A 135 10.15 -1.51 15.80
C PHE A 135 10.41 -0.62 14.58
N MET A 136 10.49 -1.18 13.37
CA MET A 136 10.67 -0.41 12.14
C MET A 136 9.55 0.62 11.92
N ILE A 137 8.29 0.22 12.14
CA ILE A 137 7.13 1.13 12.01
C ILE A 137 7.19 2.23 13.07
N ILE A 138 7.52 1.89 14.33
CA ILE A 138 7.65 2.87 15.41
C ILE A 138 8.79 3.85 15.10
N SER A 139 9.97 3.37 14.70
CA SER A 139 11.10 4.23 14.31
C SER A 139 10.73 5.16 13.17
N GLN A 140 9.97 4.69 12.18
CA GLN A 140 9.49 5.53 11.09
C GLN A 140 8.57 6.65 11.60
N GLN A 141 7.64 6.35 12.51
CA GLN A 141 6.74 7.37 13.06
C GLN A 141 7.46 8.35 14.00
N LEU A 142 8.40 7.86 14.82
CA LEU A 142 9.20 8.65 15.76
C LEU A 142 10.26 9.51 15.07
N SER A 143 10.56 9.28 13.79
CA SER A 143 11.39 10.19 12.98
C SER A 143 10.84 11.63 12.94
N GLY A 144 9.57 11.82 13.32
CA GLY A 144 8.94 13.13 13.37
C GLY A 144 8.49 13.64 12.00
N ILE A 145 8.53 12.82 10.95
CA ILE A 145 8.14 13.23 9.60
C ILE A 145 6.72 13.82 9.56
N ASN A 146 5.77 13.25 10.30
CA ASN A 146 4.41 13.76 10.37
C ASN A 146 4.32 15.13 11.08
N ALA A 147 5.14 15.34 12.11
CA ALA A 147 5.22 16.63 12.81
C ALA A 147 5.87 17.70 11.93
N VAL A 148 6.93 17.36 11.19
CA VAL A 148 7.55 18.23 10.21
C VAL A 148 6.56 18.62 9.11
N LEU A 149 5.81 17.66 8.57
CA LEU A 149 4.80 17.94 7.54
C LEU A 149 3.71 18.90 8.04
N SER A 150 3.21 18.70 9.26
CA SER A 150 2.17 19.54 9.86
C SER A 150 2.67 20.94 10.23
N SER A 151 3.85 21.03 10.83
CA SER A 151 4.41 22.29 11.36
C SER A 151 5.38 22.99 10.39
N SER A 152 5.53 22.48 9.17
CA SER A 152 6.44 23.00 8.16
C SER A 152 6.26 24.50 7.93
N LYS A 153 5.01 24.96 7.80
CA LYS A 153 4.66 26.38 7.59
C LYS A 153 5.14 27.27 8.73
N ASP A 154 4.91 26.85 9.97
CA ASP A 154 5.30 27.59 11.17
C ASP A 154 6.82 27.58 11.36
N LEU A 155 7.47 26.44 11.08
CA LEU A 155 8.93 26.32 11.14
C LEU A 155 9.61 27.27 10.14
N PHE A 156 9.16 27.28 8.88
CA PHE A 156 9.73 28.17 7.86
C PHE A 156 9.47 29.65 8.19
N LYS A 157 8.29 29.97 8.74
CA LYS A 157 7.98 31.33 9.21
C LYS A 157 8.91 31.77 10.34
N ASN A 158 9.17 30.88 11.32
CA ASN A 158 10.03 31.17 12.47
C ASN A 158 11.51 31.31 12.11
N VAL A 159 11.98 30.67 11.02
CA VAL A 159 13.36 30.82 10.52
C VAL A 159 13.56 32.13 9.73
N GLY A 160 12.53 32.98 9.64
CA GLY A 160 12.65 34.29 9.04
C GLY A 160 12.48 34.29 7.51
N LEU A 161 11.95 33.21 6.92
CA LEU A 161 11.44 33.21 5.55
C LEU A 161 10.12 34.01 5.49
N THR A 162 10.17 35.28 5.85
CA THR A 162 9.05 36.19 5.74
C THR A 162 9.27 36.95 4.44
N ASN A 163 8.68 36.49 3.34
CA ASN A 163 8.09 37.31 2.27
C ASN A 163 7.83 36.49 0.99
N GLN A 164 6.60 36.63 0.48
CA GLN A 164 6.00 36.08 -0.74
C GLN A 164 5.91 34.55 -0.90
N TRP A 165 6.93 33.75 -0.59
CA TRP A 165 6.91 32.30 -0.91
C TRP A 165 6.16 31.40 0.09
N LEU A 166 5.73 31.93 1.24
CA LEU A 166 4.99 31.19 2.27
C LEU A 166 3.46 31.28 2.10
N ILE A 167 3.00 32.03 1.10
CA ILE A 167 1.59 32.14 0.68
C ILE A 167 1.39 31.51 -0.72
N TYR A 168 2.46 31.15 -1.42
CA TYR A 168 2.41 30.39 -2.66
C TYR A 168 2.72 28.91 -2.45
#